data_AF-A0A957SJQ4-F1
#
_entry.id   AF-A0A957SJQ4-F1
#
_cell.length_a   1.000
_cell.length_b   1.000
_cell.length_c   1.000
_cell.angle_alpha   90.00
_cell.angle_beta   90.00
_cell.angle_gamma   90.00
#
_symmetry.space_group_name_H-M   'P 1'
#
loop_
_entity.id
_entity.type
_entity.pdbx_description
1 polymer ?
#
loop_
_entity_poly.entity_id
_entity_poly.type
_entity_poly.pdbx_seq_one_letter_code
_entity_poly.pdbx_strand_id
1 'polypeptide(L)'
;VDATHFYMSFTGQVNVPGIGNVQDEDIVYFNAGAWSLFFDGSAFGLGAGGGGGFDLDAVSIVGGVLYFSTDNNNTPPGAGGGGDDADIYRWNGGSSYTRMIDASVLGWSTANVDGLTWIDTTHVYLSYSVDTAVPTLGAVQDEDVVYYNAGAWSVYFDGTSKGLTNTNQDVDAFDLP
;
A
#
# COMPACT_ATOMS: atom_id res chain seq x y z
N VAL A 1 -1.98 -11.87 10.09
CA VAL A 1 -2.17 -10.77 11.07
C VAL A 1 -3.58 -10.93 11.65
N ASP A 2 -3.84 -10.40 12.85
CA ASP A 2 -5.14 -10.49 13.53
C ASP A 2 -5.36 -9.25 14.42
N ALA A 3 -6.51 -9.19 15.12
CA ALA A 3 -6.88 -8.05 15.96
C ALA A 3 -5.88 -7.71 17.10
N THR A 4 -4.94 -8.61 17.39
CA THR A 4 -3.87 -8.46 18.39
C THR A 4 -2.47 -8.48 17.78
N HIS A 5 -2.35 -8.72 16.48
CA HIS A 5 -1.08 -8.78 15.74
C HIS A 5 -1.25 -8.11 14.38
N PHE A 6 -0.90 -6.83 14.23
CA PHE A 6 -1.08 -6.11 12.97
C PHE A 6 0.04 -5.11 12.71
N TYR A 7 0.25 -4.81 11.43
CA TYR A 7 1.17 -3.77 10.96
C TYR A 7 0.37 -2.53 10.57
N MET A 8 0.97 -1.35 10.70
CA MET A 8 0.39 -0.10 10.17
C MET A 8 1.47 0.95 9.92
N SER A 9 1.22 1.83 8.95
CA SER A 9 1.86 3.14 8.75
C SER A 9 0.92 4.25 9.24
N PHE A 10 1.37 5.50 9.14
CA PHE A 10 0.58 6.68 9.49
C PHE A 10 0.78 7.74 8.43
N THR A 11 -0.23 8.58 8.16
CA THR A 11 -0.13 9.65 7.16
C THR A 11 0.74 10.84 7.57
N GLY A 12 1.58 10.65 8.58
CA GLY A 12 2.43 11.67 9.17
C GLY A 12 2.96 11.23 10.52
N GLN A 13 3.86 12.05 11.09
CA GLN A 13 4.55 11.68 12.32
C GLN A 13 3.57 11.48 13.51
N VAL A 14 3.61 10.28 14.11
CA VAL A 14 2.81 9.92 15.30
C VAL A 14 3.74 9.51 16.45
N ASN A 15 3.38 9.89 17.69
CA ASN A 15 4.01 9.34 18.88
C ASN A 15 3.34 8.03 19.28
N VAL A 16 4.01 6.90 19.05
CA VAL A 16 3.52 5.56 19.35
C VAL A 16 3.99 5.13 20.74
N PRO A 17 3.08 4.73 21.65
CA PRO A 17 3.43 4.35 23.01
C PRO A 17 4.52 3.27 23.07
N GLY A 18 5.57 3.53 23.85
CA GLY A 18 6.67 2.59 24.07
C GLY A 18 7.82 2.66 23.06
N ILE A 19 7.62 3.25 21.88
CA ILE A 19 8.66 3.37 20.84
C ILE A 19 8.95 4.82 20.42
N GLY A 20 8.08 5.78 20.77
CA GLY A 20 8.34 7.20 20.53
C GLY A 20 7.79 7.70 19.20
N ASN A 21 8.44 8.70 18.60
CA ASN A 21 8.00 9.25 17.32
C ASN A 21 8.35 8.29 16.18
N VAL A 22 7.37 8.06 15.32
CA VAL A 22 7.42 7.24 14.11
C VAL A 22 7.01 8.16 12.96
N GLN A 23 7.74 8.17 11.86
CA GLN A 23 7.45 9.00 10.68
C GLN A 23 6.40 8.34 9.77
N ASP A 24 5.97 9.08 8.76
CA ASP A 24 5.04 8.63 7.71
C ASP A 24 5.56 7.41 6.96
N GLU A 25 6.86 7.36 6.65
CA GLU A 25 7.45 6.24 5.90
C GLU A 25 7.73 4.97 6.71
N ASP A 26 7.40 4.99 8.01
CA ASP A 26 7.72 3.92 8.92
C ASP A 26 6.55 2.96 9.09
N ILE A 27 6.86 1.69 9.39
CA ILE A 27 5.85 0.68 9.73
C ILE A 27 6.08 0.20 11.15
N VAL A 28 5.02 0.23 11.93
CA VAL A 28 5.00 -0.34 13.27
C VAL A 28 4.29 -1.69 13.27
N TYR A 29 4.68 -2.54 14.21
CA TYR A 29 4.03 -3.80 14.49
C TYR A 29 3.48 -3.79 15.91
N PHE A 30 2.16 -3.97 16.01
CA PHE A 30 1.49 -4.24 17.26
C PHE A 30 1.47 -5.75 17.54
N ASN A 31 1.88 -6.15 18.74
CA ASN A 31 1.89 -7.53 19.18
C ASN A 31 1.40 -7.62 20.62
N ALA A 32 0.16 -8.06 20.80
CA ALA A 32 -0.45 -8.36 22.10
C ALA A 32 -0.26 -7.25 23.15
N GLY A 33 -0.42 -5.98 22.77
CA GLY A 33 -0.29 -4.83 23.66
C GLY A 33 1.05 -4.10 23.63
N ALA A 34 2.03 -4.61 22.88
CA ALA A 34 3.34 -3.97 22.72
C ALA A 34 3.54 -3.49 21.28
N TRP A 35 4.04 -2.26 21.13
CA TRP A 35 4.47 -1.72 19.85
C TRP A 35 5.96 -1.97 19.62
N SER A 36 6.32 -2.19 18.37
CA SER A 36 7.71 -2.26 17.90
C SER A 36 7.81 -1.61 16.53
N LEU A 37 8.97 -1.03 16.22
CA LEU A 37 9.26 -0.58 14.86
C LEU A 37 9.61 -1.80 14.00
N PHE A 38 8.86 -2.01 12.92
CA PHE A 38 9.10 -3.11 11.97
C PHE A 38 10.00 -2.65 10.82
N PHE A 39 9.75 -1.45 10.31
CA PHE A 39 10.49 -0.85 9.20
C PHE A 39 10.69 0.64 9.47
N ASP A 40 11.93 1.10 9.33
CA ASP A 40 12.36 2.50 9.48
C ASP A 40 12.63 3.06 8.07
N GLY A 41 11.59 3.61 7.44
CA GLY A 41 11.67 4.12 6.07
C GLY A 41 12.64 5.30 5.96
N SER A 42 12.72 6.10 7.02
CA SER A 42 13.71 7.17 7.17
C SER A 42 15.15 6.66 7.04
N ALA A 43 15.49 5.58 7.75
CA ALA A 43 16.81 4.94 7.68
C ALA A 43 17.08 4.25 6.34
N PHE A 44 16.02 3.87 5.62
CA PHE A 44 16.11 3.12 4.36
C PHE A 44 15.84 3.96 3.12
N GLY A 45 15.96 5.28 3.24
CA GLY A 45 16.02 6.20 2.10
C GLY A 45 14.65 6.58 1.54
N LEU A 46 13.58 6.40 2.33
CA LEU A 46 12.26 6.93 2.04
C LEU A 46 11.98 8.26 2.77
N GLY A 47 12.69 8.58 3.85
CA GLY A 47 12.44 9.81 4.62
C GLY A 47 12.63 11.13 3.86
N ALA A 48 11.73 12.09 4.09
CA ALA A 48 11.82 13.46 3.58
C ALA A 48 12.87 14.33 4.32
N GLY A 49 13.84 14.87 3.58
CA GLY A 49 14.40 16.16 3.93
C GLY A 49 13.53 17.30 3.35
N GLY A 50 12.51 17.77 4.08
CA GLY A 50 11.82 19.03 3.77
C GLY A 50 10.95 19.07 2.51
N GLY A 51 10.05 18.09 2.34
CA GLY A 51 8.98 18.12 1.31
C GLY A 51 9.20 17.22 0.09
N GLY A 52 9.95 16.13 0.23
CA GLY A 52 10.14 15.13 -0.84
C GLY A 52 10.56 13.77 -0.29
N GLY A 53 9.87 13.31 0.76
CA GLY A 53 9.94 11.91 1.21
C GLY A 53 8.84 11.12 0.52
N PHE A 54 8.60 9.94 1.04
CA PHE A 54 7.45 9.15 0.66
C PHE A 54 6.45 9.23 1.82
N ASP A 55 5.22 8.85 1.62
CA ASP A 55 4.38 8.27 2.66
C ASP A 55 3.97 6.90 2.15
N LEU A 56 3.69 5.95 3.04
CA LEU A 56 3.25 4.62 2.64
C LEU A 56 1.73 4.55 2.68
N ASP A 57 1.11 4.58 1.50
CA ASP A 57 -0.34 4.57 1.35
C ASP A 57 -0.94 3.19 1.60
N ALA A 58 -0.46 2.18 0.90
CA ALA A 58 -0.86 0.79 1.09
C ALA A 58 0.32 -0.05 1.53
N VAL A 59 0.13 -0.97 2.49
CA VAL A 59 1.20 -1.82 3.01
C VAL A 59 0.75 -3.28 3.16
N SER A 60 1.63 -4.21 2.82
CA SER A 60 1.40 -5.65 3.03
C SER A 60 2.69 -6.37 3.40
N ILE A 61 2.62 -7.27 4.38
CA ILE A 61 3.78 -8.05 4.88
C ILE A 61 3.56 -9.54 4.61
N VAL A 62 4.45 -10.15 3.82
CA VAL A 62 4.44 -11.60 3.55
C VAL A 62 5.74 -12.23 4.01
N GLY A 63 5.69 -13.10 5.02
CA GLY A 63 6.87 -13.79 5.53
C GLY A 63 7.99 -12.83 6.00
N GLY A 64 7.63 -11.64 6.48
CA GLY A 64 8.57 -10.59 6.88
C GLY A 64 9.08 -9.71 5.74
N VAL A 65 8.60 -9.92 4.51
CA VAL A 65 8.91 -9.07 3.35
C VAL A 65 7.83 -8.00 3.22
N LEU A 66 8.27 -6.74 3.10
CA LEU A 66 7.41 -5.58 2.90
C LEU A 66 7.12 -5.33 1.41
N TYR A 67 5.83 -5.15 1.11
CA TYR A 67 5.28 -4.64 -0.14
C TYR A 67 4.45 -3.39 0.15
N PHE A 68 4.56 -2.36 -0.69
CA PHE A 68 3.87 -1.09 -0.45
C PHE A 68 3.63 -0.26 -1.72
N SER A 69 2.66 0.66 -1.67
CA SER A 69 2.52 1.83 -2.56
C SER A 69 2.97 3.11 -1.84
N THR A 70 3.02 4.24 -2.55
CA THR A 70 3.50 5.51 -1.99
C THR A 70 2.58 6.66 -2.34
N ASP A 71 2.51 7.71 -1.52
CA ASP A 71 1.64 8.90 -1.72
C ASP A 71 2.00 9.84 -2.86
N ASN A 72 3.03 9.51 -3.63
CA ASN A 72 3.55 10.39 -4.65
C ASN A 72 4.28 9.64 -5.77
N ASN A 73 4.62 10.39 -6.81
CA ASN A 73 5.26 9.88 -8.02
C ASN A 73 6.79 9.81 -7.93
N ASN A 74 7.37 9.92 -6.73
CA ASN A 74 8.80 9.66 -6.56
C ASN A 74 9.08 8.17 -6.74
N THR A 75 10.34 7.83 -7.01
CA THR A 75 10.77 6.44 -7.18
C THR A 75 11.65 6.01 -6.02
N PRO A 76 11.30 4.97 -5.27
CA PRO A 76 12.15 4.43 -4.21
C PRO A 76 13.57 4.08 -4.70
N PRO A 77 14.60 4.23 -3.86
CA PRO A 77 15.99 4.00 -4.25
C PRO A 77 16.24 2.66 -4.96
N GLY A 78 16.78 2.74 -6.18
CA GLY A 78 17.14 1.55 -6.95
C GLY A 78 15.99 0.82 -7.65
N ALA A 79 14.73 1.25 -7.49
CA ALA A 79 13.59 0.65 -8.20
C ALA A 79 13.59 0.98 -9.71
N GLY A 80 14.14 2.15 -10.09
CA GLY A 80 14.28 2.60 -11.48
C GLY A 80 12.97 3.01 -12.15
N GLY A 81 13.05 3.58 -13.37
CA GLY A 81 11.89 4.16 -14.08
C GLY A 81 11.35 5.44 -13.44
N GLY A 82 10.23 5.96 -13.95
CA GLY A 82 9.46 7.01 -13.27
C GLY A 82 8.53 6.37 -12.25
N GLY A 83 8.31 7.02 -11.11
CA GLY A 83 7.40 6.55 -10.07
C GLY A 83 5.97 7.02 -10.34
N ASP A 84 5.05 6.38 -9.66
CA ASP A 84 3.61 6.61 -9.69
C ASP A 84 3.08 6.21 -8.31
N ASP A 85 2.11 6.93 -7.77
CA ASP A 85 1.53 6.63 -6.45
C ASP A 85 0.81 5.27 -6.41
N ALA A 86 0.39 4.76 -7.57
CA ALA A 86 -0.18 3.44 -7.74
C ALA A 86 0.82 2.30 -7.99
N ASP A 87 2.13 2.59 -8.06
CA ASP A 87 3.17 1.55 -8.20
C ASP A 87 3.25 0.71 -6.92
N ILE A 88 3.46 -0.61 -7.06
CA ILE A 88 3.75 -1.49 -5.90
C ILE A 88 5.23 -1.83 -5.88
N TYR A 89 5.88 -1.58 -4.75
CA TYR A 89 7.29 -1.85 -4.51
C TYR A 89 7.47 -2.97 -3.48
N ARG A 90 8.57 -3.72 -3.61
CA ARG A 90 9.07 -4.64 -2.59
C ARG A 90 10.37 -4.10 -2.00
N TRP A 91 10.49 -4.11 -0.68
CA TRP A 91 11.75 -3.85 -0.01
C TRP A 91 12.71 -5.04 -0.06
N ASN A 92 13.96 -4.81 -0.45
CA ASN A 92 15.01 -5.85 -0.54
C ASN A 92 15.99 -5.83 0.64
N GLY A 93 15.85 -4.88 1.57
CA GLY A 93 16.83 -4.61 2.63
C GLY A 93 17.64 -3.34 2.36
N GLY A 94 17.92 -2.56 3.42
CA GLY A 94 18.61 -1.27 3.29
C GLY A 94 17.87 -0.30 2.35
N SER A 95 18.58 0.55 1.63
CA SER A 95 17.99 1.45 0.61
C SER A 95 17.89 0.78 -0.76
N SER A 96 17.25 -0.39 -0.84
CA SER A 96 17.07 -1.14 -2.09
C SER A 96 15.64 -1.64 -2.23
N TYR A 97 15.03 -1.33 -3.37
CA TYR A 97 13.64 -1.65 -3.68
C TYR A 97 13.52 -2.23 -5.09
N THR A 98 12.46 -3.02 -5.32
CA THR A 98 12.09 -3.54 -6.65
C THR A 98 10.64 -3.17 -6.93
N ARG A 99 10.38 -2.53 -8.07
CA ARG A 99 9.00 -2.35 -8.54
C ARG A 99 8.41 -3.68 -8.98
N MET A 100 7.31 -4.06 -8.35
CA MET A 100 6.58 -5.30 -8.57
C MET A 100 5.40 -5.10 -9.51
N ILE A 101 4.71 -3.96 -9.41
CA ILE A 101 3.63 -3.53 -10.31
C ILE A 101 3.97 -2.12 -10.79
N ASP A 102 3.85 -1.91 -12.11
CA ASP A 102 4.04 -0.62 -12.78
C ASP A 102 2.68 -0.09 -13.21
N ALA A 103 2.16 0.90 -12.48
CA ALA A 103 0.86 1.51 -12.69
C ALA A 103 0.75 2.18 -14.06
N SER A 104 1.84 2.78 -14.53
CA SER A 104 1.88 3.47 -15.82
C SER A 104 1.66 2.49 -16.99
N VAL A 105 2.11 1.24 -16.84
CA VAL A 105 1.88 0.17 -17.82
C VAL A 105 0.42 -0.32 -17.80
N LEU A 106 -0.23 -0.26 -16.64
CA LEU A 106 -1.61 -0.70 -16.46
C LEU A 106 -2.63 0.41 -16.74
N GLY A 107 -2.17 1.66 -16.88
CA GLY A 107 -3.01 2.83 -17.12
C GLY A 107 -3.65 3.38 -15.86
N TRP A 108 -2.99 3.21 -14.70
CA TRP A 108 -3.49 3.59 -13.38
C TRP A 108 -2.86 4.86 -12.82
N SER A 109 -2.16 5.66 -13.63
CA SER A 109 -1.43 6.86 -13.19
C SER A 109 -2.26 8.01 -12.60
N THR A 110 -3.56 7.80 -12.38
CA THR A 110 -4.45 8.73 -11.68
C THR A 110 -5.21 8.04 -10.55
N ALA A 111 -4.86 6.79 -10.24
CA ALA A 111 -5.61 5.88 -9.39
C ALA A 111 -4.70 5.36 -8.30
N ASN A 112 -4.46 6.20 -7.30
CA ASN A 112 -3.67 5.84 -6.13
C ASN A 112 -4.15 4.50 -5.56
N VAL A 113 -3.20 3.63 -5.18
CA VAL A 113 -3.55 2.39 -4.50
C VAL A 113 -3.59 2.67 -3.02
N ASP A 114 -4.79 2.63 -2.43
CA ASP A 114 -4.99 2.89 -1.01
C ASP A 114 -4.94 1.59 -0.19
N GLY A 115 -5.50 0.50 -0.71
CA GLY A 115 -5.45 -0.81 -0.05
C GLY A 115 -4.63 -1.85 -0.82
N LEU A 116 -3.82 -2.64 -0.11
CA LEU A 116 -2.99 -3.69 -0.68
C LEU A 116 -2.99 -4.94 0.21
N THR A 117 -3.28 -6.10 -0.39
CA THR A 117 -2.86 -7.39 0.17
C THR A 117 -2.08 -8.17 -0.89
N TRP A 118 -0.77 -8.34 -0.65
CA TRP A 118 0.09 -9.15 -1.49
C TRP A 118 0.06 -10.61 -1.00
N ILE A 119 -0.10 -11.57 -1.91
CA ILE A 119 0.04 -12.99 -1.60
C ILE A 119 1.30 -13.53 -2.29
N ASP A 120 1.37 -13.37 -3.61
CA ASP A 120 2.52 -13.69 -4.44
C ASP A 120 2.46 -12.94 -5.78
N THR A 121 3.42 -13.17 -6.67
CA THR A 121 3.51 -12.48 -7.98
C THR A 121 2.33 -12.70 -8.92
N THR A 122 1.45 -13.65 -8.61
CA THR A 122 0.26 -13.99 -9.39
C THR A 122 -1.03 -13.76 -8.62
N HIS A 123 -0.97 -13.33 -7.37
CA HIS A 123 -2.13 -13.13 -6.50
C HIS A 123 -1.97 -11.85 -5.67
N VAL A 124 -2.79 -10.84 -5.97
CA VAL A 124 -2.78 -9.55 -5.28
C VAL A 124 -4.19 -8.97 -5.21
N TYR A 125 -4.50 -8.33 -4.08
CA TYR A 125 -5.73 -7.59 -3.87
C TYR A 125 -5.42 -6.10 -3.76
N LEU A 126 -6.23 -5.26 -4.40
CA LEU A 126 -6.06 -3.80 -4.43
C LEU A 126 -7.41 -3.09 -4.23
N SER A 127 -7.40 -1.90 -3.63
CA SER A 127 -8.43 -0.86 -3.77
C SER A 127 -7.78 0.44 -4.27
N TYR A 128 -8.59 1.38 -4.75
CA TYR A 128 -8.10 2.59 -5.40
C TYR A 128 -8.82 3.83 -4.89
N SER A 129 -8.12 4.96 -4.84
CA SER A 129 -8.69 6.25 -4.36
C SER A 129 -9.76 6.87 -5.25
N VAL A 130 -9.95 6.31 -6.46
CA VAL A 130 -10.88 6.78 -7.47
C VAL A 130 -11.40 5.61 -8.32
N ASP A 131 -12.56 5.81 -8.93
CA ASP A 131 -13.07 4.97 -10.02
C ASP A 131 -11.96 4.66 -11.04
N THR A 132 -11.65 3.37 -11.21
CA THR A 132 -10.45 2.94 -11.95
C THR A 132 -10.82 1.96 -13.06
N ALA A 133 -10.19 2.12 -14.22
CA ALA A 133 -10.32 1.15 -15.31
C ALA A 133 -9.28 0.03 -15.13
N VAL A 134 -9.72 -1.11 -14.61
CA VAL A 134 -8.85 -2.28 -14.40
C VAL A 134 -8.75 -3.11 -15.69
N PRO A 135 -7.53 -3.45 -16.15
CA PRO A 135 -7.32 -4.20 -17.38
C PRO A 135 -8.16 -5.48 -17.41
N THR A 136 -8.82 -5.73 -18.55
CA THR A 136 -9.72 -6.88 -18.78
C THR A 136 -10.99 -6.95 -17.92
N LEU A 137 -11.06 -6.26 -16.78
CA LEU A 137 -12.22 -6.23 -15.89
C LEU A 137 -13.19 -5.08 -16.23
N GLY A 138 -12.67 -3.92 -16.61
CA GLY A 138 -13.44 -2.72 -16.88
C GLY A 138 -13.38 -1.71 -15.73
N ALA A 139 -14.37 -0.81 -15.67
CA ALA A 139 -14.46 0.17 -14.58
C ALA A 139 -14.87 -0.52 -13.28
N VAL A 140 -14.15 -0.20 -12.20
CA VAL A 140 -14.48 -0.55 -10.81
C VAL A 140 -14.61 0.74 -10.01
N GLN A 141 -15.42 0.70 -8.94
CA GLN A 141 -15.60 1.85 -8.06
C GLN A 141 -14.42 1.95 -7.07
N ASP A 142 -14.15 3.14 -6.55
CA ASP A 142 -13.16 3.37 -5.49
C ASP A 142 -13.43 2.52 -4.25
N GLU A 143 -14.71 2.31 -3.92
CA GLU A 143 -15.08 1.48 -2.77
C GLU A 143 -14.97 -0.05 -3.00
N ASP A 144 -14.47 -0.48 -4.16
CA ASP A 144 -14.32 -1.90 -4.50
C ASP A 144 -12.91 -2.43 -4.16
N VAL A 145 -12.85 -3.71 -3.78
CA VAL A 145 -11.57 -4.45 -3.74
C VAL A 145 -11.51 -5.38 -4.95
N VAL A 146 -10.49 -5.22 -5.77
CA VAL A 146 -10.19 -6.10 -6.89
C VAL A 146 -9.17 -7.16 -6.51
N TYR A 147 -9.22 -8.29 -7.21
CA TYR A 147 -8.31 -9.41 -7.05
C TYR A 147 -7.75 -9.84 -8.39
N TYR A 148 -6.43 -9.84 -8.50
CA TYR A 148 -5.69 -10.45 -9.58
C TYR A 148 -5.37 -11.90 -9.23
N ASN A 149 -5.71 -12.82 -10.14
CA ASN A 149 -5.42 -14.23 -10.04
C ASN A 149 -4.86 -14.76 -11.35
N ALA A 150 -3.54 -14.96 -11.40
CA ALA A 150 -2.81 -15.62 -12.46
C ALA A 150 -3.19 -15.15 -13.89
N GLY A 151 -3.35 -13.83 -14.07
CA GLY A 151 -3.67 -13.21 -15.36
C GLY A 151 -5.10 -12.71 -15.51
N ALA A 152 -5.98 -12.95 -14.54
CA ALA A 152 -7.37 -12.49 -14.56
C ALA A 152 -7.67 -11.56 -13.39
N TRP A 153 -8.32 -10.44 -13.68
CA TRP A 153 -8.86 -9.52 -12.68
C TRP A 153 -10.33 -9.85 -12.39
N SER A 154 -10.74 -9.69 -11.14
CA SER A 154 -12.12 -9.84 -10.68
C SER A 154 -12.43 -8.89 -9.53
N VAL A 155 -13.68 -8.53 -9.33
CA VAL A 155 -14.12 -7.85 -8.10
C VAL A 155 -14.21 -8.89 -6.99
N TYR A 156 -13.44 -8.71 -5.92
CA TYR A 156 -13.47 -9.55 -4.72
C TYR A 156 -14.50 -9.06 -3.71
N PHE A 157 -14.55 -7.75 -3.52
CA PHE A 157 -15.54 -7.06 -2.70
C PHE A 157 -16.13 -5.92 -3.51
N ASP A 158 -17.45 -5.97 -3.70
CA ASP A 158 -18.23 -4.91 -4.35
C ASP A 158 -18.80 -4.01 -3.26
N GLY A 159 -18.13 -2.88 -3.00
CA GLY A 159 -18.48 -1.95 -1.92
C GLY A 159 -19.80 -1.24 -2.18
N THR A 160 -20.07 -0.91 -3.44
CA THR A 160 -21.34 -0.36 -3.89
C THR A 160 -22.51 -1.27 -3.50
N SER A 161 -22.38 -2.58 -3.71
CA SER A 161 -23.39 -3.58 -3.32
C SER A 161 -23.59 -3.70 -1.81
N LYS A 162 -22.62 -3.21 -1.02
CA LYS A 162 -22.71 -3.15 0.46
C LYS A 162 -23.19 -1.79 0.97
N GLY A 163 -23.47 -0.84 0.08
CA GLY A 163 -24.00 0.46 0.44
C GLY A 163 -22.92 1.52 0.72
N LEU A 164 -21.68 1.26 0.29
CA LEU A 164 -20.66 2.30 0.16
C LEU A 164 -20.94 3.02 -1.17
N THR A 165 -21.67 4.13 -1.13
CA THR A 165 -22.19 4.83 -2.33
C THR A 165 -21.98 6.35 -2.28
N ASN A 166 -21.35 6.86 -1.24
CA ASN A 166 -21.01 8.27 -1.13
C ASN A 166 -19.54 8.43 -1.52
N THR A 167 -19.20 9.56 -2.15
CA THR A 167 -17.84 9.91 -2.64
C THR A 167 -16.71 9.91 -1.61
N ASN A 168 -17.00 9.63 -0.35
CA ASN A 168 -16.03 9.59 0.74
C ASN A 168 -16.06 8.22 1.46
N GLN A 169 -16.65 7.19 0.83
CA GLN A 169 -16.79 5.85 1.41
C GLN A 169 -15.79 4.86 0.83
N ASP A 170 -14.63 5.37 0.47
CA ASP A 170 -13.50 4.62 -0.05
C ASP A 170 -13.05 3.49 0.88
N VAL A 171 -12.41 2.48 0.30
CA VAL A 171 -11.68 1.46 1.03
C VAL A 171 -10.21 1.86 1.10
N ASP A 172 -9.89 2.71 2.08
CA ASP A 172 -8.52 3.22 2.28
C ASP A 172 -7.51 2.14 2.72
N ALA A 173 -7.99 1.05 3.34
CA ALA A 173 -7.15 -0.07 3.77
C ALA A 173 -7.99 -1.32 4.07
N PHE A 174 -7.42 -2.50 3.84
CA PHE A 174 -8.02 -3.78 4.21
C PHE A 174 -6.95 -4.86 4.42
N ASP A 175 -7.37 -5.97 5.02
CA ASP A 175 -6.52 -7.15 5.22
C ASP A 175 -7.38 -8.42 5.13
N LEU A 176 -6.74 -9.55 4.89
CA LEU A 176 -7.38 -10.85 4.70
C LEU A 176 -6.95 -11.86 5.80
N PRO A 177 -7.88 -12.72 6.25
CA PRO A 177 -7.59 -13.73 7.29
C PRO A 177 -6.67 -14.87 6.84
#